data_AF-A0A8C8VL94-F1
#
_entry.id   AF-A0A8C8VL94-F1
#
_cell.length_a   1.000
_cell.length_b   1.000
_cell.length_c   1.000
_cell.angle_alpha   90.00
_cell.angle_beta   90.00
_cell.angle_gamma   90.00
#
_symmetry.space_group_name_H-M   'P 1'
#
loop_
_entity.id
_entity.type
_entity.pdbx_description
1 polymer ?
#
loop_
_entity_poly.entity_id
_entity_poly.type
_entity_poly.pdbx_seq_one_letter_code
_entity_poly.pdbx_strand_id
1 'polypeptide(L)'
;MPLISFHEALQYFQTADLSECRKKIQPTVRRRGLSAVAHFFFGPPRLLQQLQGERDLALAIAQCGLDNNENVHMRILQTIYKKLTGSKFDCPRYGTHWEELGFQGMDPGTDLRGTGLFGLIQILYFVMDSRTLPLARDIFKLSQHELQNFPFCVMSVNITRIVIHVLREERLSRECNRRQQVITVLNDLYVATFLRLYSIWKTQQKTISDSGFVLKGAFPCIFSKREITRVLIATWDCL
;
A
#
# COMPACT_ATOMS: atom_id res chain seq x y z
N MET A 1 17.04 -5.79 16.71
CA MET A 1 16.33 -6.92 16.07
C MET A 1 16.77 -7.08 14.62
N PRO A 2 16.86 -8.32 14.08
CA PRO A 2 17.15 -8.53 12.67
C PRO A 2 16.03 -7.97 11.79
N LEU A 3 16.40 -7.46 10.62
CA LEU A 3 15.43 -7.00 9.62
C LEU A 3 14.53 -8.16 9.19
N ILE A 4 13.29 -7.86 8.83
CA ILE A 4 12.35 -8.83 8.26
C ILE A 4 12.22 -8.60 6.76
N SER A 5 12.27 -9.67 5.97
CA SER A 5 12.01 -9.55 4.54
C SER A 5 10.51 -9.45 4.26
N PHE A 6 10.14 -8.92 3.09
CA PHE A 6 8.74 -8.92 2.65
C PHE A 6 8.17 -10.35 2.59
N HIS A 7 8.95 -11.32 2.10
CA HIS A 7 8.50 -12.71 1.96
C HIS A 7 8.28 -13.38 3.32
N GLU A 8 9.19 -13.15 4.28
CA GLU A 8 9.05 -13.64 5.66
C GLU A 8 7.81 -13.05 6.34
N ALA A 9 7.57 -11.74 6.19
CA ALA A 9 6.39 -11.10 6.75
C ALA A 9 5.09 -11.63 6.11
N LEU A 10 5.08 -11.84 4.79
CA LEU A 10 3.92 -12.41 4.10
C LEU A 10 3.66 -13.86 4.50
N GLN A 11 4.72 -14.67 4.66
CA GLN A 11 4.63 -16.05 5.10
C GLN A 11 4.01 -16.16 6.49
N TYR A 12 4.35 -15.26 7.42
CA TYR A 12 3.68 -15.18 8.72
C TYR A 12 2.16 -15.01 8.58
N PHE A 13 1.70 -14.07 7.75
CA PHE A 13 0.25 -13.87 7.57
C PHE A 13 -0.44 -15.02 6.82
N GLN A 14 0.29 -15.81 6.04
CA GLN A 14 -0.25 -17.01 5.40
C GLN A 14 -0.54 -18.13 6.40
N THR A 15 0.21 -18.20 7.50
CA THR A 15 0.09 -19.25 8.52
C THR A 15 -0.62 -18.79 9.80
N ALA A 16 -0.71 -17.48 10.04
CA ALA A 16 -1.39 -16.91 11.20
C ALA A 16 -2.91 -17.19 11.18
N ASP A 17 -3.51 -17.30 12.38
CA ASP A 17 -4.97 -17.35 12.50
C ASP A 17 -5.58 -15.96 12.22
N LEU A 18 -6.09 -15.81 11.00
CA LEU A 18 -6.79 -14.61 10.56
C LEU A 18 -8.32 -14.80 10.54
N SER A 19 -8.87 -15.81 11.24
CA SER A 19 -10.31 -16.15 11.19
C SER A 19 -11.22 -14.95 11.50
N GLU A 20 -10.94 -14.21 12.56
CA GLU A 20 -11.69 -13.00 12.92
C GLU A 20 -11.53 -11.85 11.91
N CYS A 21 -10.34 -11.67 11.35
CA CYS A 21 -10.10 -10.71 10.27
C CYS A 21 -10.88 -11.13 8.99
N ARG A 22 -10.89 -12.43 8.66
CA ARG A 22 -11.56 -13.01 7.49
C ARG A 22 -13.08 -12.84 7.54
N LYS A 23 -13.71 -12.94 8.71
CA LYS A 23 -15.16 -12.68 8.87
C LYS A 23 -15.56 -11.26 8.48
N LYS A 24 -14.64 -10.29 8.56
CA LYS A 24 -14.89 -8.86 8.32
C LYS A 24 -14.60 -8.43 6.87
N ILE A 25 -14.00 -9.29 6.05
CA ILE A 25 -13.59 -8.88 4.70
C ILE A 25 -14.83 -8.63 3.82
N GLN A 26 -14.72 -7.61 2.98
CA GLN A 26 -15.61 -7.38 1.86
C GLN A 26 -14.80 -7.58 0.57
N PRO A 27 -14.93 -8.74 -0.10
CA PRO A 27 -14.10 -9.10 -1.25
C PRO A 27 -14.32 -8.20 -2.46
N THR A 28 -15.56 -7.79 -2.68
CA THR A 28 -15.97 -6.96 -3.82
C THR A 28 -16.96 -5.89 -3.38
N VAL A 29 -17.05 -4.81 -4.16
CA VAL A 29 -18.08 -3.78 -3.94
C VAL A 29 -19.45 -4.33 -4.35
N ARG A 30 -20.43 -4.24 -3.43
CA ARG A 30 -21.79 -4.70 -3.68
C ARG A 30 -22.52 -3.72 -4.61
N ARG A 31 -22.87 -4.17 -5.81
CA ARG A 31 -23.61 -3.39 -6.82
C ARG A 31 -25.08 -3.80 -6.82
N ARG A 32 -26.00 -2.85 -7.07
CA ARG A 32 -27.46 -3.08 -7.10
C ARG A 32 -28.09 -2.44 -8.34
N GLY A 33 -29.26 -2.94 -8.75
CA GLY A 33 -30.05 -2.38 -9.85
C GLY A 33 -29.31 -2.33 -11.19
N LEU A 34 -29.50 -1.25 -11.95
CA LEU A 34 -28.90 -1.04 -13.27
C LEU A 34 -27.35 -1.10 -13.26
N SER A 35 -26.71 -0.68 -12.16
CA SER A 35 -25.26 -0.78 -12.01
C SER A 35 -24.77 -2.23 -12.00
N ALA A 36 -25.54 -3.15 -11.40
CA ALA A 36 -25.19 -4.58 -11.40
C ALA A 36 -25.32 -5.18 -12.80
N VAL A 37 -26.37 -4.81 -13.55
CA VAL A 37 -26.58 -5.25 -14.94
C VAL A 37 -25.47 -4.72 -15.84
N ALA A 38 -25.16 -3.42 -15.78
CA ALA A 38 -24.07 -2.82 -16.55
C ALA A 38 -22.71 -3.46 -16.22
N HIS A 39 -22.44 -3.75 -14.95
CA HIS A 39 -21.22 -4.45 -14.55
C HIS A 39 -21.17 -5.90 -15.06
N PHE A 40 -22.30 -6.60 -15.16
CA PHE A 40 -22.32 -7.95 -15.71
C PHE A 40 -21.89 -7.97 -17.18
N PHE A 41 -22.36 -7.02 -18.00
CA PHE A 41 -22.04 -6.98 -19.43
C PHE A 41 -20.73 -6.25 -19.76
N PHE A 42 -20.38 -5.19 -19.02
CA PHE A 42 -19.26 -4.29 -19.33
C PHE A 42 -18.23 -4.16 -18.20
N GLY A 43 -18.39 -4.94 -17.13
CA GLY A 43 -17.47 -4.99 -16.00
C GLY A 43 -16.10 -5.58 -16.34
N PRO A 44 -15.11 -5.44 -15.46
CA PRO A 44 -13.86 -6.19 -15.57
C PRO A 44 -14.14 -7.71 -15.48
N PRO A 45 -13.21 -8.55 -15.98
CA PRO A 45 -13.34 -9.99 -15.78
C PRO A 45 -13.29 -10.32 -14.28
N ARG A 46 -13.94 -11.42 -13.88
CA ARG A 46 -13.82 -11.93 -12.51
C ARG A 46 -12.42 -12.44 -12.25
N LEU A 47 -11.99 -12.36 -10.99
CA LEU A 47 -10.74 -12.96 -10.54
C LEU A 47 -10.85 -14.50 -10.57
N LEU A 48 -9.83 -15.17 -11.11
CA LEU A 48 -9.78 -16.64 -11.17
C LEU A 48 -9.87 -17.26 -9.78
N GLN A 49 -10.51 -18.43 -9.67
CA GLN A 49 -10.78 -19.09 -8.39
C GLN A 49 -9.51 -19.32 -7.56
N GLN A 50 -8.43 -19.79 -8.19
CA GLN A 50 -7.13 -20.02 -7.54
C GLN A 50 -6.51 -18.74 -6.94
N LEU A 51 -6.87 -17.55 -7.44
CA LEU A 51 -6.34 -16.27 -6.98
C LEU A 51 -7.18 -15.64 -5.86
N GLN A 52 -8.36 -16.21 -5.56
CA GLN A 52 -9.25 -15.68 -4.52
C GLN A 52 -8.62 -15.80 -3.13
N GLY A 53 -7.83 -16.83 -2.88
CA GLY A 53 -7.10 -17.01 -1.62
C GLY A 53 -6.14 -15.85 -1.32
N GLU A 54 -5.35 -15.42 -2.31
CA GLU A 54 -4.44 -14.27 -2.16
C GLU A 54 -5.20 -12.94 -1.98
N ARG A 55 -6.29 -12.74 -2.73
CA ARG A 55 -7.17 -11.56 -2.54
C ARG A 55 -7.69 -11.51 -1.11
N ASP A 56 -8.23 -12.63 -0.63
CA ASP A 56 -8.84 -12.69 0.70
C ASP A 56 -7.79 -12.57 1.80
N LEU A 57 -6.57 -13.07 1.57
CA LEU A 57 -5.42 -12.83 2.45
C LEU A 57 -5.08 -11.34 2.54
N ALA A 58 -4.89 -10.63 1.43
CA ALA A 58 -4.62 -9.18 1.45
C ALA A 58 -5.70 -8.41 2.21
N LEU A 59 -6.97 -8.72 1.94
CA LEU A 59 -8.09 -8.08 2.60
C LEU A 59 -8.17 -8.44 4.09
N ALA A 60 -7.81 -9.66 4.48
CA ALA A 60 -7.75 -10.08 5.88
C ALA A 60 -6.63 -9.34 6.62
N ILE A 61 -5.41 -9.28 6.07
CA ILE A 61 -4.31 -8.50 6.65
C ILE A 61 -4.72 -7.03 6.82
N ALA A 62 -5.51 -6.49 5.88
CA ALA A 62 -6.05 -5.13 5.97
C ALA A 62 -7.12 -4.93 7.05
N GLN A 63 -7.68 -6.00 7.62
CA GLN A 63 -8.57 -5.96 8.78
C GLN A 63 -7.83 -6.16 10.11
N CYS A 64 -6.55 -6.56 10.07
CA CYS A 64 -5.78 -6.82 11.27
C CYS A 64 -5.07 -5.54 11.74
N GLY A 65 -5.27 -5.23 13.02
CA GLY A 65 -4.62 -4.10 13.69
C GLY A 65 -3.19 -4.45 14.12
N LEU A 66 -2.41 -3.42 14.42
CA LEU A 66 -1.07 -3.57 14.95
C LEU A 66 -1.13 -4.13 16.39
N ASP A 67 -0.60 -5.32 16.60
CA ASP A 67 -0.53 -5.99 17.91
C ASP A 67 0.90 -5.98 18.46
N ASN A 68 1.07 -5.54 19.71
CA ASN A 68 2.35 -5.46 20.41
C ASN A 68 2.86 -6.84 20.88
N ASN A 69 1.98 -7.82 21.04
CA ASN A 69 2.37 -9.19 21.43
C ASN A 69 2.96 -9.98 20.26
N GLU A 70 2.74 -9.51 19.04
CA GLU A 70 3.22 -10.15 17.82
C GLU A 70 4.58 -9.59 17.40
N ASN A 71 5.64 -10.36 17.62
CA ASN A 71 7.01 -9.94 17.32
C ASN A 71 7.22 -9.54 15.84
N VAL A 72 6.53 -10.22 14.93
CA VAL A 72 6.60 -9.94 13.49
C VAL A 72 6.13 -8.51 13.18
N HIS A 73 5.06 -8.05 13.82
CA HIS A 73 4.56 -6.68 13.64
C HIS A 73 5.59 -5.63 14.04
N MET A 74 6.27 -5.86 15.18
CA MET A 74 7.34 -4.99 15.66
C MET A 74 8.54 -5.00 14.72
N ARG A 75 8.93 -6.16 14.20
CA ARG A 75 10.04 -6.27 13.24
C ARG A 75 9.74 -5.55 11.93
N ILE A 76 8.50 -5.56 11.46
CA ILE A 76 8.07 -4.80 10.27
C ILE A 76 8.33 -3.30 10.49
N LEU A 77 7.82 -2.74 11.60
CA LEU A 77 8.03 -1.33 11.94
C LEU A 77 9.51 -0.95 12.06
N GLN A 78 10.30 -1.75 12.79
CA GLN A 78 11.75 -1.51 12.91
C GLN A 78 12.46 -1.55 11.56
N THR A 79 12.07 -2.48 10.69
CA THR A 79 12.68 -2.60 9.37
C THR A 79 12.37 -1.38 8.52
N ILE A 80 11.13 -0.92 8.50
CA ILE A 80 10.72 0.30 7.80
C ILE A 80 11.54 1.50 8.29
N TYR A 81 11.59 1.69 9.62
CA TYR A 81 12.34 2.78 10.24
C TYR A 81 13.81 2.77 9.82
N LYS A 82 14.51 1.64 9.97
CA LYS A 82 15.93 1.51 9.63
C LYS A 82 16.20 1.70 8.14
N LYS A 83 15.33 1.19 7.26
CA LYS A 83 15.53 1.27 5.81
C LYS A 83 15.36 2.68 5.26
N LEU A 84 14.41 3.45 5.82
CA LEU A 84 14.19 4.85 5.45
C LEU A 84 15.22 5.80 6.07
N THR A 85 15.46 5.69 7.38
CA THR A 85 16.35 6.62 8.11
C THR A 85 17.84 6.28 7.97
N GLY A 86 18.17 5.02 7.67
CA GLY A 86 19.54 4.52 7.74
C GLY A 86 20.03 4.23 9.16
N SER A 87 19.16 4.36 10.17
CA SER A 87 19.52 4.03 11.55
C SER A 87 19.95 2.57 11.70
N LYS A 88 20.98 2.34 12.51
CA LYS A 88 21.45 0.99 12.86
C LYS A 88 20.76 0.45 14.13
N PHE A 89 20.14 1.33 14.91
CA PHE A 89 19.54 1.02 16.20
C PHE A 89 18.04 0.76 16.07
N ASP A 90 17.52 -0.05 17.00
CA ASP A 90 16.08 -0.20 17.13
C ASP A 90 15.48 1.09 17.75
N CYS A 91 14.26 1.44 17.36
CA CYS A 91 13.47 2.52 17.94
C CYS A 91 12.41 1.97 18.92
N PRO A 92 11.94 2.75 19.91
CA PRO A 92 10.84 2.31 20.77
C PRO A 92 9.53 2.07 20.00
N ARG A 93 8.58 1.31 20.56
CA ARG A 93 7.25 1.10 19.95
C ARG A 93 6.49 2.42 19.75
N TYR A 94 6.67 3.36 20.67
CA TYR A 94 5.98 4.65 20.70
C TYR A 94 6.99 5.77 20.74
N GLY A 95 6.73 6.87 20.03
CA GLY A 95 7.54 8.08 20.10
C GLY A 95 7.48 8.94 18.84
N THR A 96 8.04 10.15 18.94
CA THR A 96 8.00 11.18 17.88
C THR A 96 8.74 10.78 16.60
N HIS A 97 9.63 9.80 16.66
CA HIS A 97 10.31 9.25 15.48
C HIS A 97 9.33 8.66 14.45
N TRP A 98 8.11 8.30 14.83
CA TRP A 98 7.07 7.92 13.86
C TRP A 98 6.50 9.13 13.12
N GLU A 99 6.42 10.28 13.77
CA GLU A 99 6.01 11.54 13.12
C GLU A 99 7.06 11.99 12.11
N GLU A 100 8.35 11.73 12.37
CA GLU A 100 9.45 11.97 11.39
C GLU A 100 9.28 11.15 10.10
N LEU A 101 8.68 9.95 10.19
CA LEU A 101 8.29 9.11 9.06
C LEU A 101 6.98 9.57 8.39
N GLY A 102 6.28 10.53 8.98
CA GLY A 102 5.02 11.07 8.49
C GLY A 102 3.79 10.29 8.95
N PHE A 103 3.84 9.57 10.07
CA PHE A 103 2.62 9.14 10.79
C PHE A 103 2.00 10.34 11.51
N GLN A 104 0.70 10.29 11.86
CA GLN A 104 0.01 11.45 12.45
C GLN A 104 0.26 11.61 13.96
N GLY A 105 0.98 10.66 14.58
CA GLY A 105 1.37 10.74 15.98
C GLY A 105 2.38 9.68 16.35
N MET A 106 2.60 9.57 17.66
CA MET A 106 3.60 8.66 18.25
C MET A 106 3.27 7.17 18.15
N ASP A 107 2.09 6.81 17.63
CA ASP A 107 1.64 5.43 17.46
C ASP A 107 1.19 5.17 16.01
N PRO A 108 1.99 4.49 15.17
CA PRO A 108 1.60 4.09 13.83
C PRO A 108 0.25 3.33 13.77
N GLY A 109 -0.11 2.60 14.83
CA GLY A 109 -1.35 1.84 14.91
C GLY A 109 -2.61 2.69 14.76
N THR A 110 -2.57 3.99 15.13
CA THR A 110 -3.74 4.86 15.04
C THR A 110 -4.07 5.26 13.60
N ASP A 111 -3.08 5.29 12.72
CA ASP A 111 -3.22 5.68 11.32
C ASP A 111 -3.72 4.53 10.42
N LEU A 112 -3.53 3.28 10.86
CA LEU A 112 -3.80 2.08 10.06
C LEU A 112 -5.28 1.65 10.03
N ARG A 113 -6.21 2.43 10.61
CA ARG A 113 -7.62 2.04 10.83
C ARG A 113 -8.42 1.66 9.57
N GLY A 114 -7.94 1.99 8.36
CA GLY A 114 -8.59 1.57 7.10
C GLY A 114 -7.76 0.69 6.18
N THR A 115 -6.52 0.39 6.54
CA THR A 115 -5.59 -0.42 5.74
C THR A 115 -4.99 -1.57 6.51
N GLY A 116 -5.15 -1.59 7.84
CA GLY A 116 -4.54 -2.53 8.76
C GLY A 116 -3.04 -2.68 8.53
N LEU A 117 -2.54 -3.86 8.87
CA LEU A 117 -1.15 -4.26 8.65
C LEU A 117 -0.79 -4.37 7.17
N PHE A 118 -1.76 -4.42 6.25
CA PHE A 118 -1.46 -4.47 4.82
C PHE A 118 -0.75 -3.18 4.38
N GLY A 119 -1.11 -2.03 4.96
CA GLY A 119 -0.39 -0.77 4.75
C GLY A 119 1.10 -0.87 5.11
N LEU A 120 1.43 -1.44 6.26
CA LEU A 120 2.83 -1.65 6.65
C LEU A 120 3.53 -2.67 5.76
N ILE A 121 2.83 -3.72 5.32
CA ILE A 121 3.39 -4.72 4.40
C ILE A 121 3.73 -4.11 3.03
N GLN A 122 2.93 -3.16 2.53
CA GLN A 122 3.26 -2.45 1.29
C GLN A 122 4.45 -1.50 1.46
N ILE A 123 4.56 -0.80 2.60
CA ILE A 123 5.77 0.00 2.90
C ILE A 123 6.99 -0.91 2.98
N LEU A 124 6.88 -2.06 3.67
CA LEU A 124 7.97 -3.02 3.79
C LEU A 124 8.42 -3.53 2.41
N TYR A 125 7.48 -3.88 1.52
CA TYR A 125 7.78 -4.23 0.13
C TYR A 125 8.58 -3.12 -0.55
N PHE A 126 8.14 -1.87 -0.38
CA PHE A 126 8.71 -0.71 -1.04
C PHE A 126 10.11 -0.33 -0.57
N VAL A 127 10.45 -0.63 0.69
CA VAL A 127 11.78 -0.32 1.23
C VAL A 127 12.74 -1.50 1.20
N MET A 128 12.26 -2.72 0.94
CA MET A 128 13.11 -3.92 0.95
C MET A 128 13.63 -4.33 -0.44
N ASP A 129 12.90 -4.04 -1.54
CA ASP A 129 13.37 -4.33 -2.90
C ASP A 129 14.44 -3.31 -3.33
N SER A 130 15.54 -3.80 -3.91
CA SER A 130 16.69 -2.98 -4.30
C SER A 130 16.37 -2.00 -5.43
N ARG A 131 15.37 -2.29 -6.28
CA ARG A 131 14.92 -1.42 -7.37
C ARG A 131 14.04 -0.28 -6.86
N THR A 132 13.29 -0.53 -5.79
CA THR A 132 12.29 0.43 -5.30
C THR A 132 12.81 1.28 -4.13
N LEU A 133 13.78 0.77 -3.35
CA LEU A 133 14.40 1.47 -2.23
C LEU A 133 15.00 2.85 -2.59
N PRO A 134 15.69 3.05 -3.74
CA PRO A 134 16.16 4.38 -4.13
C PRO A 134 15.02 5.40 -4.22
N LEU A 135 13.90 5.03 -4.87
CA LEU A 135 12.71 5.87 -4.94
C LEU A 135 12.13 6.14 -3.55
N ALA A 136 12.01 5.12 -2.69
CA ALA A 136 11.49 5.30 -1.33
C ALA A 136 12.35 6.29 -0.51
N ARG A 137 13.68 6.24 -0.65
CA ARG A 137 14.60 7.18 0.00
C ARG A 137 14.52 8.59 -0.57
N ASP A 138 14.35 8.72 -1.88
CA ASP A 138 14.14 10.02 -2.53
C ASP A 138 12.86 10.69 -2.05
N ILE A 139 11.77 9.93 -1.92
CA ILE A 139 10.50 10.43 -1.38
C ILE A 139 10.65 10.78 0.10
N PHE A 140 11.34 9.96 0.89
CA PHE A 140 11.62 10.27 2.29
C PHE A 140 12.51 11.51 2.43
N LYS A 141 13.48 11.72 1.55
CA LYS A 141 14.25 12.98 1.52
C LYS A 141 13.34 14.18 1.22
N LEU A 142 12.35 14.01 0.35
CA LEU A 142 11.34 15.04 0.07
C LEU A 142 10.41 15.29 1.26
N SER A 143 10.18 14.29 2.13
CA SER A 143 9.42 14.48 3.37
C SER A 143 10.13 15.41 4.34
N GLN A 144 11.46 15.41 4.32
CA GLN A 144 12.29 16.28 5.16
C GLN A 144 12.54 17.67 4.54
N HIS A 145 11.97 17.95 3.36
CA HIS A 145 12.15 19.24 2.70
C HIS A 145 11.31 20.33 3.38
N GLU A 146 11.93 21.45 3.77
CA GLU A 146 11.32 22.54 4.55
C GLU A 146 9.99 23.05 3.98
N LEU A 147 9.93 23.28 2.66
CA LEU A 147 8.73 23.79 2.00
C LEU A 147 7.75 22.69 1.55
N GLN A 148 8.24 21.66 0.84
CA GLN A 148 7.36 20.66 0.23
C GLN A 148 6.80 19.68 1.25
N ASN A 149 7.59 19.26 2.24
CA ASN A 149 7.20 18.41 3.37
C ASN A 149 6.24 17.27 2.97
N PHE A 150 6.71 16.37 2.10
CA PHE A 150 5.92 15.25 1.60
C PHE A 150 5.49 14.32 2.75
N PRO A 151 4.19 14.06 2.98
CA PRO A 151 3.75 13.28 4.13
C PRO A 151 3.86 11.76 3.89
N PHE A 152 5.06 11.18 3.98
CA PHE A 152 5.37 9.81 3.53
C PHE A 152 4.38 8.74 4.03
N CYS A 153 4.29 8.49 5.33
CA CYS A 153 3.47 7.39 5.86
C CYS A 153 1.96 7.65 5.75
N VAL A 154 1.47 8.86 6.02
CA VAL A 154 0.07 9.23 5.74
C VAL A 154 -0.30 8.97 4.28
N MET A 155 0.60 9.33 3.36
CA MET A 155 0.33 9.16 1.94
C MET A 155 0.40 7.70 1.51
N SER A 156 1.30 6.93 2.11
CA SER A 156 1.31 5.47 1.97
C SER A 156 -0.02 4.84 2.37
N VAL A 157 -0.53 5.18 3.55
CA VAL A 157 -1.83 4.66 4.03
C VAL A 157 -2.96 5.02 3.07
N ASN A 158 -2.96 6.25 2.54
CA ASN A 158 -3.95 6.67 1.55
C ASN A 158 -3.84 5.88 0.23
N ILE A 159 -2.63 5.65 -0.27
CA ILE A 159 -2.40 4.85 -1.47
C ILE A 159 -2.86 3.40 -1.24
N THR A 160 -2.50 2.77 -0.13
CA THR A 160 -2.97 1.41 0.20
C THR A 160 -4.49 1.32 0.27
N ARG A 161 -5.16 2.30 0.88
CA ARG A 161 -6.63 2.36 0.91
C ARG A 161 -7.22 2.35 -0.50
N ILE A 162 -6.58 3.06 -1.42
CA ILE A 162 -7.01 3.12 -2.82
C ILE A 162 -6.72 1.82 -3.54
N VAL A 163 -5.56 1.20 -3.34
CA VAL A 163 -5.23 -0.13 -3.88
C VAL A 163 -6.27 -1.17 -3.45
N ILE A 164 -6.64 -1.19 -2.17
CA ILE A 164 -7.71 -2.05 -1.63
C ILE A 164 -9.04 -1.76 -2.31
N HIS A 165 -9.39 -0.48 -2.48
CA HIS A 165 -10.63 -0.09 -3.15
C HIS A 165 -10.66 -0.56 -4.62
N VAL A 166 -9.58 -0.38 -5.36
CA VAL A 166 -9.43 -0.79 -6.77
C VAL A 166 -9.50 -2.32 -6.91
N LEU A 167 -8.93 -3.06 -5.94
CA LEU A 167 -9.08 -4.51 -5.84
C LEU A 167 -10.55 -4.92 -5.64
N ARG A 168 -11.27 -4.27 -4.71
CA ARG A 168 -12.71 -4.52 -4.46
C ARG A 168 -13.60 -4.15 -5.64
N GLU A 169 -13.20 -3.15 -6.42
CA GLU A 169 -13.85 -2.79 -7.68
C GLU A 169 -13.53 -3.76 -8.83
N GLU A 170 -12.72 -4.80 -8.57
CA GLU A 170 -12.31 -5.83 -9.54
C GLU A 170 -11.51 -5.28 -10.73
N ARG A 171 -11.00 -4.05 -10.63
CA ARG A 171 -10.31 -3.39 -11.75
C ARG A 171 -8.94 -4.00 -12.04
N LEU A 172 -8.36 -4.71 -11.07
CA LEU A 172 -7.08 -5.42 -11.19
C LEU A 172 -7.24 -6.86 -11.66
N SER A 173 -8.46 -7.42 -11.67
CA SER A 173 -8.68 -8.84 -11.95
C SER A 173 -8.06 -9.31 -13.25
N ARG A 174 -8.13 -8.49 -14.32
CA ARG A 174 -7.50 -8.82 -15.60
C ARG A 174 -5.99 -9.00 -15.48
N GLU A 175 -5.33 -8.07 -14.79
CA GLU A 175 -3.88 -8.10 -14.63
C GLU A 175 -3.45 -9.19 -13.65
N CYS A 176 -4.18 -9.39 -12.54
CA CYS A 176 -3.96 -10.51 -11.63
C CYS A 176 -4.10 -11.86 -12.35
N ASN A 177 -5.14 -12.03 -13.18
CA ASN A 177 -5.35 -13.24 -13.96
C ASN A 177 -4.22 -13.44 -14.99
N ARG A 178 -3.73 -12.36 -15.62
CA ARG A 178 -2.62 -12.43 -16.57
C ARG A 178 -1.31 -12.85 -15.91
N ARG A 179 -1.01 -12.32 -14.73
CA ARG A 179 0.24 -12.60 -13.99
C ARG A 179 0.17 -13.79 -13.05
N GLN A 180 -1.03 -14.34 -12.82
CA GLN A 180 -1.28 -15.39 -11.83
C GLN A 180 -0.83 -15.02 -10.41
N GLN A 181 -0.93 -13.73 -10.06
CA GLN A 181 -0.49 -13.19 -8.78
C GLN A 181 -1.37 -11.99 -8.40
N VAL A 182 -1.85 -11.95 -7.16
CA VAL A 182 -2.63 -10.80 -6.64
C VAL A 182 -1.72 -9.89 -5.85
N ILE A 183 -1.01 -10.41 -4.85
CA ILE A 183 -0.22 -9.58 -3.92
C ILE A 183 0.83 -8.75 -4.66
N THR A 184 1.55 -9.35 -5.60
CA THR A 184 2.53 -8.65 -6.45
C THR A 184 1.87 -7.51 -7.22
N VAL A 185 0.73 -7.75 -7.86
CA VAL A 185 0.02 -6.71 -8.63
C VAL A 185 -0.44 -5.55 -7.74
N LEU A 186 -0.88 -5.83 -6.50
CA LEU A 186 -1.24 -4.79 -5.53
C LEU A 186 -0.04 -3.94 -5.13
N ASN A 187 1.12 -4.57 -4.92
CA ASN A 187 2.35 -3.89 -4.56
C ASN A 187 2.94 -3.08 -5.71
N ASP A 188 2.93 -3.61 -6.93
CA ASP A 188 3.37 -2.85 -8.10
C ASP A 188 2.47 -1.62 -8.31
N LEU A 189 1.15 -1.75 -8.14
CA LEU A 189 0.24 -0.60 -8.24
C LEU A 189 0.51 0.44 -7.16
N TYR A 190 0.82 -0.01 -5.94
CA TYR A 190 1.21 0.86 -4.84
C TYR A 190 2.48 1.65 -5.18
N VAL A 191 3.54 0.99 -5.67
CA VAL A 191 4.81 1.63 -6.06
C VAL A 191 4.60 2.60 -7.22
N ALA A 192 3.84 2.19 -8.24
CA ALA A 192 3.52 3.02 -9.39
C ALA A 192 2.77 4.30 -8.99
N THR A 193 1.82 4.17 -8.07
CA THR A 193 1.08 5.32 -7.53
C THR A 193 1.99 6.25 -6.76
N PHE A 194 2.92 5.71 -5.97
CA PHE A 194 3.94 6.49 -5.26
C PHE A 194 4.86 7.25 -6.21
N LEU A 195 5.40 6.59 -7.24
CA LEU A 195 6.26 7.21 -8.24
C LEU A 195 5.55 8.37 -8.94
N ARG A 196 4.31 8.14 -9.39
CA ARG A 196 3.52 9.19 -10.05
C ARG A 196 3.25 10.35 -9.11
N LEU A 197 2.89 10.06 -7.86
CA LEU A 197 2.62 11.07 -6.85
C LEU A 197 3.86 11.90 -6.53
N TYR A 198 5.01 11.25 -6.33
CA TYR A 198 6.30 11.89 -6.13
C TYR A 198 6.67 12.80 -7.30
N SER A 199 6.50 12.32 -8.53
CA SER A 199 6.75 13.12 -9.74
C SER A 199 5.88 14.38 -9.78
N ILE A 200 4.57 14.26 -9.55
CA ILE A 200 3.66 15.42 -9.49
C ILE A 200 4.06 16.37 -8.36
N TRP A 201 4.31 15.83 -7.17
CA TRP A 201 4.63 16.62 -5.98
C TRP A 201 5.89 17.45 -6.20
N LYS A 202 6.96 16.80 -6.66
CA LYS A 202 8.27 17.42 -6.90
C LYS A 202 8.24 18.42 -8.06
N THR A 203 7.62 18.05 -9.19
CA THR A 203 7.63 18.91 -10.39
C THR A 203 6.73 20.14 -10.24
N GLN A 204 5.60 20.00 -9.55
CA GLN A 204 4.66 21.09 -9.33
C GLN A 204 4.88 21.81 -7.99
N GLN A 205 5.96 21.50 -7.28
CA GLN A 205 6.32 22.08 -5.97
C GLN A 205 5.14 22.06 -4.99
N LYS A 206 4.46 20.92 -4.90
CA LYS A 206 3.32 20.73 -4.00
C LYS A 206 3.76 20.80 -2.55
N THR A 207 2.83 21.19 -1.69
CA THR A 207 3.00 21.24 -0.24
C THR A 207 1.95 20.37 0.44
N ILE A 208 2.06 20.21 1.75
CA ILE A 208 1.07 19.46 2.54
C ILE A 208 -0.37 20.00 2.37
N SER A 209 -0.53 21.30 2.10
CA SER A 209 -1.84 21.92 1.86
C SER A 209 -2.49 21.47 0.55
N ASP A 210 -1.70 21.01 -0.43
CA ASP A 210 -2.18 20.48 -1.70
C ASP A 210 -2.60 19.01 -1.63
N SER A 211 -2.26 18.31 -0.54
CA SER A 211 -2.40 16.84 -0.43
C SER A 211 -3.80 16.34 -0.81
N GLY A 212 -4.86 17.00 -0.34
CA GLY A 212 -6.24 16.64 -0.67
C GLY A 212 -6.59 16.79 -2.15
N PHE A 213 -6.05 17.81 -2.84
CA PHE A 213 -6.28 18.03 -4.27
C PHE A 213 -5.48 17.05 -5.12
N VAL A 214 -4.23 16.78 -4.74
CA VAL A 214 -3.39 15.81 -5.44
C VAL A 214 -4.00 14.40 -5.33
N LEU A 215 -4.53 14.05 -4.15
CA LEU A 215 -5.30 12.81 -3.93
C LEU A 215 -6.57 12.70 -4.77
N LYS A 216 -7.24 13.81 -5.07
CA LYS A 216 -8.44 13.80 -5.92
C LYS A 216 -8.10 13.81 -7.41
N GLY A 217 -7.03 14.49 -7.81
CA GLY A 217 -6.67 14.71 -9.22
C GLY A 217 -5.82 13.61 -9.85
N ALA A 218 -4.82 13.08 -9.13
CA ALA A 218 -3.90 12.08 -9.70
C ALA A 218 -4.54 10.70 -9.88
N PHE A 219 -5.55 10.40 -9.06
CA PHE A 219 -6.03 9.03 -8.88
C PHE A 219 -7.00 8.57 -9.99
N PRO A 220 -8.02 9.33 -10.41
CA PRO A 220 -8.95 8.88 -11.45
C PRO A 220 -8.28 8.46 -12.76
N CYS A 221 -7.15 9.08 -13.13
CA CYS A 221 -6.39 8.75 -14.33
C CYS A 221 -5.66 7.40 -14.23
N ILE A 222 -4.99 7.13 -13.11
CA ILE A 222 -4.21 5.89 -12.87
C ILE A 222 -5.12 4.65 -12.86
N PHE A 223 -6.32 4.76 -12.29
CA PHE A 223 -7.20 3.60 -12.07
C PHE A 223 -8.25 3.39 -13.17
N SER A 224 -8.04 3.98 -14.36
CA SER A 224 -8.81 3.60 -15.54
C SER A 224 -8.32 2.24 -16.06
N LYS A 225 -9.24 1.38 -16.53
CA LYS A 225 -8.91 -0.01 -16.95
C LYS A 225 -7.79 -0.10 -18.00
N ARG A 226 -7.67 0.92 -18.87
CA ARG A 226 -6.64 0.98 -19.93
C ARG A 226 -5.28 1.41 -19.41
N GLU A 227 -5.26 2.20 -18.34
CA GLU A 227 -4.03 2.80 -17.84
C GLU A 227 -3.33 1.94 -16.80
N ILE A 228 -4.02 1.08 -16.04
CA ILE A 228 -3.38 0.23 -15.02
C ILE A 228 -2.21 -0.58 -15.60
N THR A 229 -2.41 -1.34 -16.69
CA THR A 229 -1.32 -2.14 -17.27
C THR A 229 -0.19 -1.26 -17.79
N ARG A 230 -0.50 -0.11 -18.41
CA ARG A 230 0.51 0.84 -18.91
C ARG A 230 1.32 1.46 -17.79
N VAL A 231 0.64 1.89 -16.72
CA VAL A 231 1.25 2.47 -15.52
C VAL A 231 2.18 1.46 -14.86
N LEU A 232 1.76 0.19 -14.75
CA LEU A 232 2.61 -0.86 -14.19
C LEU A 232 3.87 -1.08 -15.03
N ILE A 233 3.76 -1.15 -16.36
CA ILE A 233 4.92 -1.31 -17.26
C ILE A 233 5.85 -0.10 -17.15
N ALA A 234 5.32 1.11 -17.37
CA ALA A 234 6.11 2.34 -17.37
C ALA A 234 6.82 2.62 -16.03
N THR A 235 6.23 2.16 -14.91
CA THR A 235 6.86 2.27 -13.59
C THR A 235 8.15 1.46 -13.52
N TRP A 236 8.13 0.23 -14.02
CA TRP A 236 9.30 -0.66 -13.98
C TRP A 236 10.35 -0.31 -15.03
N ASP A 237 9.99 0.40 -16.10
CA ASP A 237 10.97 0.98 -17.03
C ASP A 237 11.70 2.20 -16.44
N CYS A 238 11.10 2.85 -15.43
CA CYS A 238 11.63 4.06 -14.78
C CYS A 238 12.49 3.77 -13.53
N LEU A 239 12.38 2.57 -12.95
CA LEU A 239 13.03 2.14 -11.71
C LEU A 239 14.22 1.23 -12.00
#